data_AF-A0A524DXU4-F1
#
_entry.id   AF-A0A524DXU4-F1
#
_cell.length_a   1.000
_cell.length_b   1.000
_cell.length_c   1.000
_cell.angle_alpha   90.00
_cell.angle_beta   90.00
_cell.angle_gamma   90.00
#
_symmetry.space_group_name_H-M   'P 1'
#
loop_
_entity.id
_entity.type
_entity.pdbx_description
1 polymer ?
#
loop_
_entity_poly.entity_id
_entity_poly.type
_entity_poly.pdbx_seq_one_letter_code
_entity_poly.pdbx_strand_id
1 'polypeptide(L)' 'MAESESGYIFQIQKMSTEDGPGIRTTVFFKLCPLKCVWCHNPESISKEPSIQWFSTKCIG' A
#
# COMPACT_ATOMS: atom_id res chain seq x y z
N MET A 1 -6.09 29.83 -2.17
CA MET A 1 -6.81 28.67 -2.75
C MET A 1 -6.17 27.45 -2.14
N ALA A 2 -6.87 26.74 -1.25
CA ALA A 2 -6.30 25.56 -0.59
C ALA A 2 -6.19 24.44 -1.63
N GLU A 3 -4.97 24.02 -1.92
CA GLU A 3 -4.70 22.87 -2.77
C GLU A 3 -5.32 21.62 -2.12
N SER A 4 -5.98 20.77 -2.91
CA SER A 4 -6.52 19.51 -2.38
C SER A 4 -5.36 18.59 -1.98
N GLU A 5 -5.30 18.21 -0.70
CA GLU A 5 -4.29 17.28 -0.23
C GLU A 5 -4.42 15.92 -0.94
N SER A 6 -3.30 15.38 -1.42
CA SER A 6 -3.25 14.08 -2.08
C SER A 6 -2.04 13.28 -1.61
N GLY A 7 -2.15 11.95 -1.68
CA GLY A 7 -1.11 11.02 -1.27
C GLY A 7 -1.07 9.78 -2.15
N TYR A 8 0.11 9.18 -2.29
CA TYR A 8 0.27 7.95 -3.05
C TYR A 8 -0.04 6.74 -2.19
N ILE A 9 -0.85 5.84 -2.73
CA ILE A 9 -1.19 4.54 -2.15
C ILE A 9 -0.76 3.43 -3.10
N PHE A 10 -0.46 2.26 -2.56
CA PHE A 10 -0.12 1.09 -3.38
C PHE A 10 -1.17 -0.02 -3.29
N GLN A 11 -2.02 -0.01 -2.26
CA GLN A 11 -3.06 -1.01 -2.08
C GLN A 11 -4.23 -0.46 -1.25
N ILE A 12 -5.44 -0.88 -1.62
CA ILE A 12 -6.64 -0.76 -0.79
C ILE A 12 -7.14 -2.17 -0.51
N GLN A 13 -7.09 -2.58 0.75
CA GLN A 13 -7.57 -3.88 1.19
C GLN A 13 -8.93 -3.70 1.86
N LYS A 14 -9.97 -4.25 1.22
CA LYS A 14 -11.33 -4.27 1.78
C LYS A 14 -11.49 -5.49 2.67
N MET A 15 -12.34 -5.37 3.69
CA MET A 15 -12.72 -6.47 4.59
C MET A 15 -11.54 -7.09 5.36
N SER A 16 -10.54 -6.30 5.74
CA SER A 16 -9.43 -6.77 6.57
C SER A 16 -9.92 -7.08 7.99
N THR A 17 -9.58 -8.26 8.50
CA THR A 17 -9.83 -8.70 9.89
C THR A 17 -8.58 -8.64 10.76
N GLU A 18 -7.40 -8.55 10.12
CA GLU A 18 -6.10 -8.65 10.80
C GLU A 18 -5.49 -7.27 11.13
N ASP A 19 -5.96 -6.20 10.48
CA ASP A 19 -5.43 -4.84 10.64
C ASP A 19 -6.11 -4.04 11.78
N GLY A 20 -6.61 -4.74 12.79
CA GLY A 20 -7.24 -4.17 13.98
C GLY A 20 -8.65 -4.70 14.25
N PRO A 21 -9.33 -4.22 15.32
CA PRO A 21 -10.61 -4.79 15.75
C PRO A 21 -11.73 -4.59 14.71
N GLY A 22 -12.45 -5.68 14.42
CA GLY A 22 -13.60 -5.70 13.50
C GLY A 22 -13.20 -5.86 12.03
N ILE A 23 -14.12 -5.50 11.12
CA ILE A 23 -13.87 -5.53 9.67
C ILE A 23 -13.45 -4.13 9.21
N ARG A 24 -12.29 -4.01 8.57
CA ARG A 24 -11.68 -2.73 8.18
C ARG A 24 -11.47 -2.63 6.67
N THR A 25 -11.46 -1.40 6.17
CA THR A 25 -10.82 -1.10 4.88
C THR A 25 -9.47 -0.47 5.19
N THR A 26 -8.39 -1.18 4.88
CA THR A 26 -7.02 -0.73 5.11
C THR A 26 -6.51 -0.04 3.84
N VAL A 27 -5.98 1.17 3.99
CA VAL A 27 -5.37 1.94 2.90
C VAL A 27 -3.87 1.97 3.15
N PHE A 28 -3.10 1.36 2.24
CA PHE A 28 -1.65 1.30 2.36
C PHE A 28 -0.98 2.40 1.56
N PHE A 29 -0.32 3.31 2.27
CA PHE A 29 0.39 4.46 1.71
C PHE A 29 1.80 4.10 1.26
N LYS A 30 2.27 4.80 0.24
CA LYS A 30 3.69 4.89 -0.14
C LYS A 30 4.43 5.81 0.84
N LEU A 31 5.76 5.75 0.78
CA LEU A 31 6.73 6.49 1.61
C LEU A 31 6.84 5.99 3.07
N CYS A 32 7.46 4.83 3.27
CA CYS A 32 8.00 4.42 4.56
C CYS A 32 9.49 4.82 4.65
N PRO A 33 9.91 5.67 5.61
CA PRO A 33 11.31 6.09 5.75
C PRO A 33 12.22 4.99 6.30
N LEU A 34 11.66 3.89 6.78
CA LEU A 34 12.39 2.76 7.37
C LEU A 34 12.78 1.74 6.30
N LYS A 35 13.87 1.00 6.57
CA LYS A 35 14.36 -0.10 5.73
C LYS A 35 14.56 -1.37 6.56
N CYS A 36 13.49 -1.81 7.23
CA CYS A 36 13.52 -3.00 8.07
C CYS A 36 13.95 -4.23 7.24
N VAL A 37 14.85 -5.06 7.80
CA VAL A 37 15.34 -6.29 7.13
C VAL A 37 14.19 -7.28 6.86
N TRP A 38 13.13 -7.22 7.66
CA TRP A 38 11.92 -8.05 7.56
C TRP A 38 10.69 -7.25 7.11
N CYS A 39 10.86 -6.22 6.26
CA CYS A 39 9.72 -5.44 5.79
C CYS A 39 8.74 -6.33 4.99
N HIS A 40 7.49 -6.44 5.46
CA HIS A 40 6.45 -7.19 4.76
C HIS A 40 5.85 -6.42 3.57
N ASN A 41 6.06 -5.10 3.52
CA ASN A 41 5.54 -4.19 2.50
C ASN A 41 6.66 -3.36 1.85
N PRO A 42 7.67 -3.96 1.19
CA PRO A 42 8.80 -3.24 0.59
C PRO A 42 8.38 -2.19 -0.46
N GLU A 43 7.24 -2.40 -1.12
CA GLU A 43 6.61 -1.46 -2.06
C GLU A 43 6.21 -0.13 -1.42
N SER A 44 6.07 -0.07 -0.10
CA SER A 44 5.79 1.16 0.64
C SER A 44 7.01 2.08 0.75
N ILE A 45 8.24 1.58 0.57
CA ILE A 45 9.46 2.34 0.88
C ILE A 45 9.67 3.48 -0.12
N SER A 46 9.53 3.21 -1.42
CA SER A 46 9.67 4.24 -2.45
C SER A 46 8.45 5.16 -2.47
N LYS A 47 8.69 6.47 -2.64
CA LYS A 47 7.61 7.45 -2.87
C LYS A 47 7.00 7.31 -4.26
N GLU A 48 7.80 6.88 -5.23
CA GLU A 48 7.43 6.91 -6.63
C GLU A 48 6.39 5.84 -6.99
N PRO A 49 5.47 6.14 -7.91
CA PRO A 49 4.62 5.12 -8.53
C PRO A 49 5.48 4.02 -9.15
N SER A 50 5.14 2.77 -8.84
CA SER A 50 5.87 1.60 -9.30
C SER A 50 4.89 0.57 -9.86
N ILE A 51 5.24 -0.07 -10.98
CA ILE A 51 4.45 -1.17 -11.51
C ILE A 51 4.51 -2.33 -10.52
N GLN A 52 3.35 -2.74 -10.00
CA GLN A 52 3.22 -3.98 -9.26
C GLN A 52 2.93 -5.11 -10.23
N TRP A 53 3.80 -6.12 -10.24
CA TRP A 53 3.63 -7.31 -11.04
C TRP A 53 2.98 -8.42 -10.21
N PHE A 54 1.81 -8.88 -10.64
CA PHE A 54 1.11 -10.00 -10.03
C PHE A 54 1.03 -11.13 -11.03
N SER A 55 1.98 -12.07 -10.97
CA SER A 55 2.02 -13.23 -11.87
C SER A 55 0.71 -14.03 -11.87
N THR A 56 0.07 -14.14 -10.70
CA THR A 56 -1.22 -14.83 -10.53
C THR A 56 -2.40 -14.12 -11.18
N LYS A 57 -2.25 -12.85 -11.55
CA LYS A 57 -3.27 -12.07 -12.28
C LYS A 57 -2.97 -11.97 -13.77
N CYS A 58 -1.85 -12.53 -14.24
CA CYS A 58 -1.53 -12.59 -15.66
C CYS A 58 -2.46 -13.61 -16.34
N ILE A 59 -3.11 -13.20 -17.42
CA ILE A 59 -4.10 -14.02 -18.15
C ILE A 59 -3.51 -14.93 -19.23
N GLY A 60 -2.19 -14.87 -19.44
CA GLY A 60 -1.52 -15.49 -20.59
C GLY A 60 -1.47 -14.53 -21.78
#